data_AF-A0A5N6QM77-F1
#
_entry.id   AF-A0A5N6QM77-F1
#
_cell.length_a   1.000
_cell.length_b   1.000
_cell.length_c   1.000
_cell.angle_alpha   90.00
_cell.angle_beta   90.00
_cell.angle_gamma   90.00
#
_symmetry.space_group_name_H-M   'P 1'
#
loop_
_entity.id
_entity.type
_entity.pdbx_description
1 polymer ?
#
loop_
_entity_poly.entity_id
_entity_poly.type
_entity_poly.pdbx_seq_one_letter_code
_entity_poly.pdbx_strand_id
1 'polypeptide(L)'
;MGLMCIVSHSIGRDFSIHIYHSYRRPKKQRKNLTEIKQEVPTQMPTEFNDKITGLQGSDIKLVIQKELTITDMNPSQDRLSIPRGQMGYDFLSIEEQVSPEKKEANGTHFKGMKVPLIEPGLQESSIFLKKWKLGNSSS
;
A
#
# COMPACT_ATOMS: atom_id res chain seq x y z
N MET A 1 -12.25 1.52 15.10
CA MET A 1 -11.88 0.87 13.83
C MET A 1 -10.45 1.27 13.52
N GLY A 2 -9.55 0.30 13.31
CA GLY A 2 -8.16 0.56 12.93
C GLY A 2 -8.05 0.85 11.44
N LEU A 3 -7.15 1.74 11.05
CA LEU A 3 -6.86 2.03 9.65
C LEU A 3 -5.55 1.37 9.24
N MET A 4 -5.54 0.72 8.09
CA MET A 4 -4.32 0.17 7.50
C MET A 4 -3.64 1.27 6.68
N CYS A 5 -2.37 1.49 6.98
CA CYS A 5 -1.51 2.40 6.22
C CYS A 5 -0.54 1.58 5.38
N ILE A 6 -0.41 1.93 4.10
CA ILE A 6 0.62 1.39 3.21
C ILE A 6 1.57 2.53 2.88
N VAL A 7 2.86 2.28 3.04
CA VAL A 7 3.96 3.23 2.85
C VAL A 7 4.94 2.65 1.85
N SER A 8 5.55 3.53 1.05
CA SER A 8 6.69 3.18 0.20
C SER A 8 7.95 3.88 0.71
N HIS A 9 9.10 3.24 0.57
CA HIS A 9 10.39 3.87 0.77
C HIS A 9 11.42 3.33 -0.23
N SER A 10 12.39 4.16 -0.58
CA SER A 10 13.47 3.81 -1.51
C SER A 10 14.63 3.16 -0.74
N ILE A 11 15.20 2.08 -1.29
CA ILE A 11 16.41 1.41 -0.82
C ILE A 11 17.39 1.36 -2.00
N GLY A 12 18.33 2.30 -2.05
CA GLY A 12 19.24 2.42 -3.20
C GLY A 12 18.50 2.72 -4.50
N ARG A 13 18.50 1.77 -5.45
CA ARG A 13 17.79 1.86 -6.74
C ARG A 13 16.45 1.11 -6.76
N ASP A 14 16.10 0.43 -5.66
CA ASP A 14 14.86 -0.32 -5.53
C ASP A 14 13.92 0.38 -4.53
N PHE A 15 12.66 -0.06 -4.47
CA PHE A 15 11.71 0.36 -3.44
C PHE A 15 11.23 -0.83 -2.60
N SER A 16 10.74 -0.50 -1.42
CA SER A 16 10.13 -1.44 -0.48
C SER A 16 8.79 -0.91 0.01
N ILE A 17 7.87 -1.83 0.29
CA ILE A 17 6.55 -1.53 0.82
C ILE A 17 6.53 -1.82 2.32
N HIS A 18 5.81 -0.99 3.06
CA HIS A 18 5.60 -1.20 4.48
C HIS A 18 4.11 -1.04 4.83
N ILE A 19 3.61 -1.89 5.72
CA ILE A 19 2.21 -1.87 6.17
C ILE A 19 2.16 -1.82 7.70
N TYR A 20 1.39 -0.88 8.24
CA TYR A 20 1.13 -0.80 9.69
C TYR A 20 -0.33 -0.42 10.00
N HIS A 21 -0.75 -0.77 11.20
CA HIS A 21 -2.04 -0.37 11.75
C HIS A 21 -1.91 1.00 12.42
N SER A 22 -2.79 1.92 12.07
CA SER A 22 -2.95 3.19 12.77
C SER A 22 -4.26 3.20 13.56
N TYR A 23 -4.17 3.69 14.80
CA TYR A 23 -5.33 3.89 15.66
C TYR A 23 -5.75 5.35 15.57
N ARG A 24 -6.97 5.64 15.08
CA ARG A 24 -7.54 6.99 15.20
C ARG A 24 -8.09 7.17 16.61
N ARG A 25 -7.63 8.22 17.31
CA ARG A 25 -8.38 8.75 18.46
C ARG A 25 -9.70 9.30 17.92
N PRO A 26 -10.87 8.91 18.45
CA PRO A 26 -12.14 9.44 17.96
C PRO A 26 -12.21 10.94 18.26
N LYS A 27 -11.97 11.78 17.26
CA LYS A 27 -12.33 13.21 17.32
C LYS A 27 -13.81 13.34 17.01
N LYS A 28 -14.53 14.05 17.88
CA LYS A 28 -15.97 14.35 17.79
C LYS A 28 -16.25 15.08 16.45
N GLN A 29 -16.69 14.36 15.42
CA GLN A 29 -16.93 14.96 14.10
C GLN A 29 -18.24 15.76 14.09
N ARG A 30 -18.16 17.03 13.68
CA ARG A 30 -19.30 17.75 13.10
C ARG A 30 -19.43 17.32 11.63
N LYS A 31 -20.65 17.00 11.23
CA LYS A 31 -21.02 16.46 9.91
C LYS A 31 -20.67 17.46 8.79
N ASN A 32 -19.75 17.08 7.90
CA ASN A 32 -19.87 17.39 6.47
C ASN A 32 -19.12 16.32 5.66
N LEU A 33 -19.87 15.65 4.81
CA LEU A 33 -19.44 14.62 3.87
C LEU A 33 -19.06 15.33 2.58
N THR A 34 -17.77 15.45 2.28
CA THR A 34 -17.13 15.43 0.94
C THR A 34 -15.64 15.65 1.18
N GLU A 35 -14.79 14.90 0.47
CA GLU A 35 -13.33 14.89 0.57
C GLU A 35 -12.77 14.06 1.75
N ILE A 36 -12.52 12.77 1.50
CA ILE A 36 -11.58 11.97 2.30
C ILE A 36 -10.19 12.54 2.00
N LYS A 37 -9.87 13.70 2.56
CA LYS A 37 -8.49 14.17 2.63
C LYS A 37 -7.75 13.10 3.43
N GLN A 38 -6.73 12.48 2.85
CA GLN A 38 -5.83 11.61 3.59
C GLN A 38 -5.25 12.44 4.74
N GLU A 39 -5.84 12.29 5.94
CA GLU A 39 -5.33 12.89 7.15
C GLU A 39 -4.05 12.11 7.44
N VAL A 40 -2.90 12.71 7.12
CA VAL A 40 -1.58 12.11 7.33
C VAL A 40 -1.58 11.48 8.74
N PRO A 41 -1.34 10.16 8.87
CA PRO A 41 -1.26 9.50 10.16
C PRO A 41 -0.30 10.28 11.04
N THR A 42 -0.75 10.63 12.24
CA THR A 42 -0.18 11.70 13.06
C THR A 42 1.29 11.49 13.43
N GLN A 43 1.83 10.28 13.26
CA GLN A 43 3.24 9.97 13.07
C GLN A 43 3.34 8.46 12.78
N MET A 44 4.27 8.05 11.92
CA MET A 44 4.63 6.64 11.78
C MET A 44 5.22 6.15 13.11
N PRO A 45 4.89 4.96 13.61
CA PRO A 45 5.48 4.47 14.86
C PRO A 45 7.01 4.40 14.75
N THR A 46 7.70 4.81 15.82
CA THR A 46 9.17 4.97 15.84
C THR A 46 9.90 3.69 15.41
N GLU A 47 9.42 2.53 15.87
CA GLU A 47 9.99 1.22 15.53
C GLU A 47 10.06 0.97 14.02
N PHE A 48 9.07 1.44 13.25
CA PHE A 48 9.07 1.32 11.80
C PHE A 48 10.04 2.32 11.16
N ASN A 49 10.13 3.54 11.70
CA ASN A 49 11.10 4.51 11.21
C ASN A 49 12.54 4.02 11.42
N ASP A 50 12.82 3.44 12.59
CA ASP A 50 14.11 2.85 12.93
C ASP A 50 14.43 1.66 12.02
N LYS A 51 13.44 0.80 11.75
CA LYS A 51 13.59 -0.34 10.82
C LYS A 51 13.90 0.12 9.40
N ILE A 52 13.17 1.11 8.88
CA ILE A 52 13.40 1.68 7.54
C ILE A 52 14.79 2.33 7.47
N THR A 53 15.16 3.10 8.49
CA THR A 53 16.48 3.75 8.59
C THR A 53 17.60 2.72 8.63
N GLY A 54 17.44 1.63 9.40
CA GLY A 54 18.39 0.52 9.45
C GLY A 54 18.59 -0.20 8.11
N LEU A 55 17.55 -0.21 7.26
CA LEU A 55 17.63 -0.69 5.88
C LEU A 55 18.17 0.35 4.89
N GLN A 56 18.69 1.49 5.38
CA GLN A 56 19.10 2.63 4.56
C GLN A 56 17.97 3.16 3.67
N GLY A 57 16.74 3.01 4.14
CA GLY A 57 15.54 3.49 3.49
C GLY A 57 15.44 5.00 3.51
N SER A 58 14.99 5.60 2.41
CA SER A 58 14.79 7.04 2.25
C SER A 58 13.49 7.32 1.48
N ASP A 59 13.14 8.59 1.31
CA ASP A 59 11.94 9.02 0.56
C ASP A 59 10.66 8.30 1.01
N ILE A 60 10.45 8.29 2.34
CA ILE A 60 9.31 7.65 2.97
C ILE A 60 8.04 8.40 2.58
N LYS A 61 7.11 7.72 1.94
CA LYS A 61 5.85 8.29 1.49
C LYS A 61 4.67 7.40 1.93
N LEU A 62 3.52 8.00 2.23
CA LEU A 62 2.26 7.29 2.57
C LEU A 62 1.36 7.00 1.35
N VAL A 63 1.40 5.79 0.80
CA VAL A 63 0.69 5.43 -0.44
C VAL A 63 -0.81 5.58 -0.24
N ILE A 64 -1.35 4.95 0.81
CA ILE A 64 -2.77 4.95 1.12
C ILE A 64 -3.01 4.74 2.61
N GLN A 65 -4.08 5.37 3.12
CA GLN A 65 -4.71 5.01 4.39
C GLN A 65 -6.14 4.55 4.09
N LYS A 66 -6.49 3.31 4.44
CA LYS A 66 -7.84 2.76 4.21
C LYS A 66 -8.32 1.87 5.34
N GLU A 67 -9.63 1.73 5.44
CA GLU A 67 -10.24 0.63 6.18
C GLU A 67 -10.13 -0.65 5.35
N LEU A 68 -9.87 -1.78 6.03
CA LEU A 68 -9.80 -3.08 5.38
C LEU A 68 -11.21 -3.51 5.01
N THR A 69 -11.41 -3.86 3.74
CA THR A 69 -12.70 -4.36 3.29
C THR A 69 -12.83 -5.85 3.59
N ILE A 70 -14.05 -6.38 3.51
CA ILE A 70 -14.32 -7.81 3.63
C ILE A 70 -13.46 -8.62 2.65
N THR A 71 -13.20 -8.09 1.45
CA THR A 71 -12.37 -8.77 0.44
C THR A 71 -10.89 -8.79 0.81
N ASP A 72 -10.37 -7.73 1.46
CA ASP A 72 -8.98 -7.71 1.93
C ASP A 72 -8.76 -8.70 3.08
N MET A 73 -9.78 -8.93 3.90
CA MET A 73 -9.76 -9.85 5.06
C MET A 73 -10.16 -11.28 4.71
N ASN A 74 -10.43 -11.58 3.44
CA ASN A 74 -10.80 -12.92 3.02
C ASN A 74 -9.53 -13.75 2.76
N PRO A 75 -9.26 -14.81 3.57
CA PRO A 75 -8.05 -15.62 3.43
C PRO A 75 -7.99 -16.37 2.09
N SER A 76 -9.13 -16.60 1.43
CA SER A 76 -9.14 -17.22 0.10
C SER A 76 -8.64 -16.32 -1.03
N GLN A 77 -8.61 -14.99 -0.80
CA GLN A 77 -8.22 -14.02 -1.83
C GLN A 77 -6.75 -13.62 -1.73
N ASP A 78 -6.15 -13.77 -0.54
CA ASP A 78 -4.73 -13.52 -0.23
C ASP A 78 -4.18 -12.23 -0.88
N ARG A 79 -4.98 -11.16 -0.83
CA ARG A 79 -4.66 -9.90 -1.50
C ARG A 79 -5.14 -8.69 -0.72
N LEU A 80 -4.36 -7.62 -0.79
CA LEU A 80 -4.70 -6.30 -0.30
C LEU A 80 -4.81 -5.34 -1.49
N SER A 81 -5.97 -4.71 -1.66
CA SER A 81 -6.18 -3.79 -2.80
C SER A 81 -5.80 -2.36 -2.46
N ILE A 82 -5.10 -1.70 -3.39
CA ILE A 82 -4.79 -0.27 -3.37
C ILE A 82 -5.61 0.43 -4.48
N PRO A 83 -6.77 1.02 -4.18
CA PRO A 83 -7.57 1.71 -5.17
C PRO A 83 -6.84 2.96 -5.66
N ARG A 84 -6.65 3.10 -6.99
CA ARG A 84 -5.93 4.23 -7.58
C ARG A 84 -6.48 5.59 -7.17
N GLY A 85 -7.80 5.74 -7.10
CA GLY A 85 -8.45 6.99 -6.70
C GLY A 85 -8.29 7.37 -5.23
N GLN A 86 -7.65 6.52 -4.41
CA GLN A 86 -7.39 6.77 -2.99
C GLN A 86 -5.90 6.89 -2.67
N MET A 87 -5.01 6.81 -3.68
CA MET A 87 -3.58 6.96 -3.48
C MET A 87 -3.22 8.44 -3.30
N GLY A 88 -2.30 8.72 -2.38
CA GLY A 88 -1.80 10.09 -2.15
C GLY A 88 -0.79 10.54 -3.19
N TYR A 89 -0.11 9.60 -3.84
CA TYR A 89 0.90 9.83 -4.88
C TYR A 89 1.16 8.52 -5.64
N ASP A 90 1.79 8.64 -6.81
CA ASP A 90 2.34 7.50 -7.55
C ASP A 90 3.69 7.10 -6.95
N PHE A 91 3.74 5.91 -6.36
CA PHE A 91 4.92 5.42 -5.63
C PHE A 91 5.89 4.61 -6.48
N LEU A 92 5.49 4.24 -7.70
CA LEU A 92 6.32 3.53 -8.66
C LEU A 92 6.90 4.53 -9.66
N SER A 93 8.21 4.49 -9.88
CA SER A 93 8.86 5.18 -10.99
C SER A 93 8.36 4.65 -12.34
N ILE A 94 8.60 5.41 -13.42
CA ILE A 94 8.21 5.02 -14.78
C ILE A 94 8.81 3.65 -15.15
N GLU A 95 10.06 3.41 -14.76
CA GLU A 95 10.76 2.13 -15.00
C GLU A 95 10.12 0.97 -14.23
N GLU A 96 9.77 1.21 -12.97
CA GLU A 96 9.13 0.22 -12.11
C GLU A 96 7.68 -0.06 -12.52
N GLN A 97 6.98 0.90 -13.13
CA GLN A 97 5.62 0.71 -13.66
C GLN A 97 5.58 -0.27 -14.84
N VAL A 98 6.68 -0.43 -15.59
CA VAL A 98 6.71 -1.33 -16.75
C VAL A 98 6.52 -2.79 -16.33
N SER A 99 7.11 -3.21 -15.22
CA SER A 99 7.08 -4.61 -14.75
C SER A 99 5.67 -5.11 -14.35
N PRO A 100 4.89 -4.40 -13.51
CA PRO A 100 3.51 -4.76 -13.19
C PRO A 100 2.55 -4.54 -14.37
N GLU A 101 2.98 -3.93 -15.48
CA GLU A 101 2.21 -3.78 -16.72
C GLU A 101 2.55 -4.83 -17.78
N LYS A 102 3.65 -5.58 -17.62
CA LYS A 102 3.97 -6.72 -18.48
C LYS A 102 2.96 -7.84 -18.24
N LYS A 103 2.37 -8.31 -19.33
CA LYS A 103 1.52 -9.51 -19.32
C LYS A 103 2.38 -10.77 -19.24
N GLU A 104 1.84 -11.81 -18.62
CA GLU A 104 2.37 -13.17 -18.71
C GLU A 104 2.27 -13.68 -20.16
N ALA A 105 2.95 -14.79 -20.46
CA ALA A 105 2.96 -15.37 -21.82
C ALA A 105 1.55 -15.71 -22.33
N ASN A 106 0.60 -15.98 -21.43
CA ASN A 106 -0.81 -16.24 -21.74
C ASN A 106 -1.63 -14.96 -22.09
N GLY A 107 -1.03 -13.76 -22.02
CA GLY A 107 -1.66 -12.49 -22.36
C GLY A 107 -2.81 -12.04 -21.43
N THR A 108 -3.13 -12.83 -20.40
CA THR A 108 -4.34 -12.68 -19.58
C THR A 108 -4.04 -11.97 -18.27
N HIS A 109 -2.96 -12.37 -17.59
CA HIS A 109 -2.58 -11.82 -16.31
C HIS A 109 -1.35 -10.93 -16.41
N PHE A 110 -1.27 -9.93 -15.55
CA PHE A 110 -0.04 -9.18 -15.38
C PHE A 110 0.95 -9.99 -14.54
N LYS A 111 2.19 -10.07 -15.01
CA LYS A 111 3.28 -10.79 -14.34
C LYS A 111 3.51 -10.24 -12.92
N GLY A 112 3.37 -8.92 -12.76
CA GLY A 112 3.69 -8.25 -11.51
C GLY A 112 5.20 -8.17 -11.28
N MET A 113 5.57 -7.72 -10.09
CA MET A 113 6.94 -7.74 -9.59
C MET A 113 6.97 -8.16 -8.12
N LYS A 114 8.04 -8.85 -7.74
CA LYS A 114 8.29 -9.20 -6.34
C LYS A 114 8.90 -7.99 -5.64
N VAL A 115 8.34 -7.59 -4.51
CA VAL A 115 8.79 -6.44 -3.72
C VAL A 115 8.96 -6.84 -2.26
N PRO A 116 9.96 -6.29 -1.55
CA PRO A 116 10.06 -6.44 -0.11
C PRO A 116 8.84 -5.83 0.59
N LEU A 117 8.38 -6.50 1.65
CA LEU A 117 7.34 -6.02 2.54
C LEU A 117 7.86 -6.04 3.98
N ILE A 118 7.75 -4.93 4.69
CA ILE A 118 7.85 -4.91 6.15
C ILE A 118 6.44 -5.04 6.72
N GLU A 119 6.17 -6.15 7.39
CA GLU A 119 4.88 -6.46 8.00
C GLU A 119 4.63 -5.68 9.30
N PRO A 120 3.37 -5.64 9.80
CA PRO A 120 3.06 -4.97 11.06
C PRO A 120 3.86 -5.51 12.28
N GLY A 121 4.37 -6.74 12.21
CA GLY A 121 5.26 -7.32 13.21
C GLY A 121 6.75 -7.02 13.03
N LEU A 122 7.11 -6.04 12.17
CA LEU A 122 8.49 -5.66 11.81
C LEU A 122 9.29 -6.76 11.08
N GLN A 123 8.62 -7.85 10.69
CA GLN A 123 9.21 -8.91 9.89
C GLN A 123 9.30 -8.49 8.43
N GLU A 124 10.40 -8.88 7.79
CA GLU A 124 10.59 -8.69 6.35
C GLU A 124 10.12 -9.94 5.61
N SER A 125 9.18 -9.75 4.69
CA SER A 125 8.71 -10.78 3.77
C SER A 125 8.78 -10.27 2.34
N SER A 126 8.29 -11.05 1.38
CA SER A 126 8.22 -10.64 -0.01
C SER A 126 6.83 -10.88 -0.55
N ILE A 127 6.28 -9.87 -1.21
CA ILE A 127 4.96 -9.93 -1.83
C ILE A 127 5.04 -9.69 -3.33
N PHE A 128 3.96 -10.00 -4.05
CA PHE A 128 3.83 -9.63 -5.45
C PHE A 128 2.96 -8.38 -5.59
N LEU A 129 3.54 -7.32 -6.15
CA LEU A 129 2.80 -6.15 -6.59
C LEU A 129 2.30 -6.38 -8.02
N LYS A 130 0.98 -6.36 -8.21
CA LYS A 130 0.34 -6.56 -9.51
C LYS A 130 -0.64 -5.41 -9.80
N LYS A 131 -0.58 -4.86 -11.01
CA LYS A 131 -1.63 -3.98 -11.51
C LYS A 131 -2.80 -4.85 -11.95
N TRP A 132 -4.01 -4.55 -11.50
CA TRP A 132 -5.22 -5.24 -11.93
C TRP A 132 -6.13 -4.26 -12.66
N LYS A 133 -6.62 -4.66 -13.82
CA LYS A 133 -7.81 -4.04 -14.41
C LYS A 133 -9.00 -4.76 -13.78
N LEU A 134 -9.67 -4.15 -12.80
CA LEU A 134 -11.02 -4.62 -12.46
C LEU A 134 -11.85 -4.42 -13.72
N GLY A 135 -12.32 -5.52 -14.32
CA GLY A 135 -13.33 -5.42 -15.37
C GLY A 135 -14.56 -4.75 -14.79
N ASN A 136 -15.20 -3.87 -15.54
CA ASN A 136 -16.57 -3.50 -15.25
C ASN A 136 -17.38 -4.80 -15.35
N SER A 137 -17.73 -5.41 -14.23
CA SER A 137 -18.90 -6.28 -14.19
C SER A 137 -20.10 -5.36 -14.39
N SER A 138 -20.48 -5.13 -15.65
CA SER A 138 -21.86 -4.77 -15.94
C SER A 138 -22.71 -5.92 -15.40
N SER A 139 -23.51 -5.60 -14.38
CA SER A 139 -24.54 -6.48 -13.83
C SER A 139 -25.53 -6.94 -14.90
#